data_AF-A0A398DIT9-F1
#
_entry.id   AF-A0A398DIT9-F1
#
_cell.length_a   1.000
_cell.length_b   1.000
_cell.length_c   1.000
_cell.angle_alpha   90.00
_cell.angle_beta   90.00
_cell.angle_gamma   90.00
#
_symmetry.space_group_name_H-M   'P 1'
#
loop_
_entity.id
_entity.type
_entity.pdbx_description
1 polymer ?
#
loop_
_entity_poly.entity_id
_entity_poly.type
_entity_poly.pdbx_seq_one_letter_code
_entity_poly.pdbx_strand_id
1 'polypeptide(L)' 'MKIVAIKCLPVSIPRLKEFKVAYATRTVYNGILLQLVTDIGLTGLGEAAPNFEVCHETMESTVQACRAMAPLVR' A
#
# COMPACT_ATOMS: atom_id res chain seq x y z
N MET A 1 -22.10 8.84 -5.97
CA MET A 1 -20.62 8.76 -5.89
C MET A 1 -20.23 7.30 -5.94
N LYS A 2 -19.44 6.92 -6.95
CA LYS A 2 -18.94 5.56 -7.20
C LYS A 2 -17.45 5.59 -7.50
N ILE A 3 -16.73 4.50 -7.24
CA ILE A 3 -15.30 4.38 -7.57
C ILE A 3 -15.16 3.87 -9.01
N VAL A 4 -14.46 4.62 -9.86
CA VAL A 4 -14.28 4.28 -11.29
C VAL A 4 -12.88 3.80 -11.62
N ALA A 5 -11.88 4.15 -10.81
CA ALA A 5 -10.53 3.65 -10.97
C ALA A 5 -9.84 3.41 -9.63
N ILE A 6 -9.01 2.37 -9.59
CA ILE A 6 -8.22 1.96 -8.43
C ILE A 6 -6.81 1.69 -8.96
N LYS A 7 -5.81 2.35 -8.39
CA LYS A 7 -4.38 2.10 -8.68
C LYS A 7 -3.68 1.74 -7.38
N CYS A 8 -2.87 0.67 -7.43
CA CYS A 8 -2.00 0.26 -6.35
C CYS A 8 -0.54 0.37 -6.82
N LEU A 9 0.19 1.29 -6.20
CA LEU A 9 1.52 1.72 -6.62
C LEU A 9 2.54 1.32 -5.55
N PRO A 10 3.39 0.32 -5.80
CA PRO A 10 4.47 0.01 -4.87
C PRO A 10 5.48 1.17 -4.86
N VAL A 11 5.93 1.53 -3.67
CA VAL A 11 6.97 2.55 -3.44
C VAL A 11 8.08 1.97 -2.59
N SER A 12 9.30 2.40 -2.89
CA SER A 12 10.52 2.08 -2.16
C SER A 12 11.23 3.39 -1.88
N ILE A 13 11.26 3.78 -0.61
CA ILE A 13 11.75 5.09 -0.17
C ILE A 13 12.97 4.86 0.74
N PRO A 14 14.19 5.25 0.31
CA PRO A 14 15.36 5.20 1.16
C PRO A 14 15.15 6.03 2.42
N ARG A 15 15.49 5.47 3.60
CA ARG A 15 15.43 6.22 4.85
C ARG A 15 16.68 7.06 5.03
N LEU A 16 16.52 8.26 5.57
CA LEU A 16 17.66 9.12 5.93
C LEU A 16 18.56 8.50 7.00
N LYS A 17 17.99 7.66 7.87
CA LYS A 17 18.69 6.89 8.90
C LYS A 17 18.07 5.51 8.99
N GLU A 18 18.88 4.51 9.31
CA GLU A 18 18.40 3.15 9.54
C GLU A 18 17.38 3.11 10.68
N PHE A 19 16.30 2.38 10.49
CA PHE A 19 15.33 2.10 11.53
C PHE A 19 15.60 0.71 12.12
N LYS A 20 16.09 0.66 13.37
CA LYS A 20 16.46 -0.57 14.07
C LYS A 20 15.39 -0.91 15.10
N VAL A 21 14.92 -2.15 15.06
CA VAL A 21 14.00 -2.75 16.03
C VAL A 21 14.50 -4.15 16.40
N ALA A 22 13.91 -4.78 17.42
CA ALA A 22 14.38 -6.06 17.96
C ALA A 22 14.56 -7.17 16.90
N TYR A 23 13.69 -7.22 15.89
CA TYR A 23 13.67 -8.27 14.87
C TYR A 23 14.25 -7.86 13.51
N ALA A 24 14.62 -6.58 13.32
CA ALA A 24 15.08 -6.11 12.01
C ALA A 24 15.82 -4.77 12.06
N THR A 25 16.68 -4.56 11.08
CA THR A 25 17.19 -3.22 10.70
C THR A 25 16.69 -2.90 9.30
N ARG A 26 16.05 -1.74 9.12
CA ARG A 26 15.44 -1.31 7.85
C ARG A 26 16.10 -0.03 7.35
N THR A 27 16.70 -0.09 6.17
CA THR A 27 17.29 1.04 5.45
C THR A 27 16.31 1.67 4.45
N VAL A 28 15.26 0.94 4.08
CA VAL A 28 14.25 1.33 3.09
C VAL A 28 12.86 1.17 3.71
N TYR A 29 11.97 2.10 3.39
CA TYR A 29 10.53 1.91 3.59
C TYR A 29 9.94 1.33 2.30
N ASN A 30 9.26 0.19 2.42
CA ASN A 30 8.47 -0.39 1.34
C ASN A 30 7.00 -0.23 1.70
N GLY A 31 6.23 0.33 0.79
CA GLY A 31 4.79 0.52 0.99
C GLY A 31 4.05 0.55 -0.33
N ILE A 32 2.73 0.59 -0.26
CA ILE A 32 1.84 0.64 -1.41
C ILE A 32 0.96 1.87 -1.26
N LEU A 33 1.01 2.77 -2.23
CA LEU A 33 0.09 3.88 -2.34
C LEU A 33 -1.15 3.45 -3.13
N LEU A 34 -2.32 3.71 -2.56
CA LEU A 34 -3.60 3.51 -3.19
C LEU A 34 -4.10 4.85 -3.74
N GLN A 35 -4.52 4.88 -5.00
CA GLN A 35 -5.27 5.99 -5.56
C GLN A 35 -6.64 5.51 -6.03
N LEU A 36 -7.69 6.15 -5.53
CA LEU A 36 -9.08 5.93 -5.91
C LEU A 36 -9.58 7.16 -6.67
N VAL A 37 -10.25 6.96 -7.80
CA VAL A 37 -10.91 8.03 -8.55
C VAL A 37 -12.41 7.75 -8.58
N THR A 38 -13.23 8.77 -8.34
CA THR A 38 -14.69 8.66 -8.38
C THR A 38 -15.30 9.19 -9.67
N ASP A 39 -16.54 8.79 -9.94
CA ASP A 39 -17.37 9.26 -11.06
C ASP A 39 -17.63 10.78 -11.05
N ILE A 40 -17.53 11.41 -9.89
CA ILE A 40 -17.66 12.86 -9.71
C ILE A 40 -16.30 13.60 -9.69
N GLY A 41 -15.21 12.92 -10.06
CA GLY A 41 -13.88 13.53 -10.20
C GLY A 41 -13.09 13.69 -8.91
N LEU A 42 -13.56 13.16 -7.77
CA LEU A 42 -12.78 13.18 -6.53
C LEU A 42 -11.68 12.12 -6.57
N THR A 43 -10.53 12.45 -5.98
CA THR A 43 -9.41 11.51 -5.81
C THR A 43 -9.18 11.27 -4.32
N GLY A 44 -9.20 10.00 -3.91
CA GLY A 44 -8.81 9.55 -2.58
C GLY A 44 -7.43 8.89 -2.61
N LEU A 45 -6.62 9.13 -1.57
CA LEU A 45 -5.32 8.50 -1.38
C LEU A 45 -5.33 7.63 -0.12
N GLY A 46 -4.66 6.49 -0.18
CA GLY A 46 -4.44 5.60 0.95
C GLY A 46 -3.05 4.98 0.90
N GLU A 47 -2.66 4.31 1.98
CA GLU A 47 -1.33 3.71 2.12
C GLU A 47 -1.44 2.39 2.89
N ALA A 48 -0.62 1.42 2.50
CA ALA A 48 -0.33 0.24 3.30
C ALA A 48 1.19 0.04 3.39
N ALA A 49 1.68 -0.25 4.60
CA ALA A 49 3.08 -0.59 4.89
C ALA A 49 3.17 -2.03 5.41
N PRO A 50 3.26 -3.04 4.54
CA PRO A 50 3.26 -4.44 4.95
C PRO A 50 4.43 -4.76 5.87
N ASN A 51 4.17 -5.46 6.96
CA ASN A 51 5.18 -5.86 7.94
C ASN A 51 4.99 -7.33 8.30
N PHE A 52 5.84 -8.18 7.73
CA PHE A 52 5.72 -9.63 7.87
C PHE A 52 5.82 -10.09 9.34
N GLU A 53 6.65 -9.43 10.16
CA GLU A 53 6.82 -9.80 11.56
C GLU A 53 5.65 -9.38 12.46
N VAL A 54 4.71 -8.56 11.96
CA VAL A 54 3.56 -8.04 12.73
C VAL A 54 2.24 -8.59 12.21
N CYS A 55 1.97 -8.44 10.92
CA CYS A 55 0.70 -8.83 10.29
C CYS A 55 0.85 -9.97 9.28
N HIS A 56 2.05 -10.51 9.09
CA HIS A 56 2.37 -11.52 8.07
C HIS A 56 2.06 -11.10 6.62
N GLU A 57 1.89 -9.80 6.39
CA GLU A 57 1.70 -9.24 5.05
C GLU A 57 3.05 -8.92 4.40
N THR A 58 3.08 -9.06 3.07
CA THR A 58 4.20 -8.68 2.21
C THR A 58 3.73 -7.69 1.16
N MET A 59 4.65 -7.01 0.49
CA MET A 59 4.34 -6.14 -0.66
C MET A 59 3.53 -6.89 -1.72
N GLU A 60 3.91 -8.13 -2.01
CA GLU A 60 3.22 -8.96 -2.99
C GLU A 60 1.80 -9.30 -2.54
N SER A 61 1.64 -9.82 -1.32
CA SER A 61 0.32 -10.22 -0.81
C SER A 61 -0.63 -9.02 -0.71
N THR A 62 -0.13 -7.84 -0.34
CA THR A 62 -0.97 -6.63 -0.25
C THR A 62 -1.36 -6.11 -1.63
N VAL A 63 -0.49 -6.18 -2.65
CA VAL A 63 -0.88 -5.87 -4.05
C VAL A 63 -1.94 -6.86 -4.55
N GLN A 64 -1.77 -8.15 -4.25
CA GLN A 64 -2.75 -9.18 -4.61
C GLN A 64 -4.09 -8.93 -3.92
N ALA A 65 -4.09 -8.60 -2.62
CA ALA A 65 -5.29 -8.24 -1.87
C ALA A 65 -5.98 -7.01 -2.47
N CYS A 66 -5.23 -5.96 -2.83
CA CYS A 66 -5.79 -4.80 -3.52
C CYS A 66 -6.51 -5.19 -4.83
N ARG A 67 -5.90 -6.05 -5.66
CA ARG A 67 -6.49 -6.54 -6.90
C ARG A 67 -7.75 -7.38 -6.66
N ALA A 68 -7.73 -8.22 -5.62
CA ALA A 68 -8.88 -9.05 -5.25
C ALA A 68 -10.06 -8.22 -4.69
N MET A 69 -9.77 -7.14 -3.97
CA MET A 69 -10.80 -6.26 -3.40
C MET A 69 -11.36 -5.26 -4.41
N ALA A 70 -10.57 -4.86 -5.42
CA ALA A 70 -10.98 -3.88 -6.42
C ALA A 70 -12.35 -4.14 -7.09
N PRO A 71 -12.72 -5.36 -7.51
CA PRO A 71 -14.05 -5.61 -8.08
C PRO A 71 -15.21 -5.52 -7.06
N LEU A 72 -14.93 -5.61 -5.76
CA LEU A 72 -15.96 -5.59 -4.70
C LEU A 72 -16.39 -4.17 -4.30
N VAL A 73 -15.58 -3.17 -4.66
CA VAL A 73 -15.75 -1.77 -4.21
C VAL A 73 -15.93 -0.77 -5.35
N ARG A 74 -15.94 -1.24 -6.61
CA ARG A 74 -16.29 -0.42 -7.79
C ARG A 74 -17.79 -0.28 -7.96
#